data_AF-A0A2A6CQL7-F1
#
_entry.id   AF-A0A2A6CQL7-F1
#
_cell.length_a   1.000
_cell.length_b   1.000
_cell.length_c   1.000
_cell.angle_alpha   90.00
_cell.angle_beta   90.00
_cell.angle_gamma   90.00
#
_symmetry.space_group_name_H-M   'P 1'
#
loop_
_entity.id
_entity.type
_entity.pdbx_description
1 polymer ?
#
loop_
_entity_poly.entity_id
_entity_poly.type
_entity_poly.pdbx_seq_one_letter_code
_entity_poly.pdbx_strand_id
1 'polypeptide(L)'
;MANLLTEILECVCTFLYALLIIRIWLSNDVYFSTPFYKFFITTGICGILSVVSFMFGIMVNLTAPWAWILKVCWVINHIGAVGSLLGKLIISVNRYGVLRSPDLAENKWTRSLIYRLVALQFLLPCTSAIKVVFYDYKYEMRNGIEVAYTYTDTGIVSSKAITTTYYIVYVVLSVLLMVLTSRSLMQLSEKVGEGNAKRQILRHHRIMFIIVSICVASHLVKALHQAVWCVSTLMGDPELADAIYPYYSYANGFATYAAPVVLIICSAKVRGLFLSRFRSYSASVNTTGSAFRSNRKDSVSRI
;
A
#
# COMPACT_ATOMS: atom_id res chain seq x y z
N MET A 1 19.84 21.14 -1.39
CA MET A 1 20.35 19.75 -1.39
C MET A 1 19.41 18.76 -0.70
N ALA A 2 18.83 19.07 0.47
CA ALA A 2 17.92 18.16 1.17
C ALA A 2 16.70 17.70 0.32
N ASN A 3 16.10 18.60 -0.47
CA ASN A 3 14.94 18.27 -1.32
C ASN A 3 15.30 17.25 -2.42
N LEU A 4 16.43 17.43 -3.11
CA LEU A 4 16.84 16.56 -4.21
C LEU A 4 17.04 15.10 -3.77
N LEU A 5 17.65 14.87 -2.59
CA LEU A 5 17.84 13.52 -2.08
C LEU A 5 16.49 12.83 -1.82
N THR A 6 15.56 13.55 -1.19
CA THR A 6 14.20 13.05 -0.92
C THR A 6 13.46 12.74 -2.21
N GLU A 7 13.58 13.60 -3.22
CA GLU A 7 12.96 13.38 -4.52
C GLU A 7 13.49 12.12 -5.21
N ILE A 8 14.82 11.95 -5.23
CA ILE A 8 15.47 10.74 -5.76
C ILE A 8 14.99 9.50 -5.01
N LEU A 9 14.92 9.56 -3.68
CA LEU A 9 14.47 8.45 -2.85
C LEU A 9 13.02 8.07 -3.14
N GLU A 10 12.11 9.04 -3.23
CA GLU A 10 10.70 8.84 -3.58
C GLU A 10 10.55 8.22 -4.99
N CYS A 11 11.33 8.69 -5.97
CA CYS A 11 11.35 8.12 -7.31
C CYS A 11 11.82 6.66 -7.31
N VAL A 12 12.93 6.35 -6.64
CA VAL A 12 13.47 4.99 -6.54
C VAL A 12 12.49 4.06 -5.82
N CYS A 13 11.96 4.48 -4.67
CA CYS A 13 10.98 3.70 -3.91
C CYS A 13 9.68 3.46 -4.71
N THR A 14 9.17 4.48 -5.41
CA THR A 14 8.01 4.36 -6.30
C THR A 14 8.26 3.35 -7.41
N PHE A 15 9.41 3.46 -8.08
CA PHE A 15 9.79 2.55 -9.16
C PHE A 15 9.91 1.10 -8.66
N LEU A 16 10.60 0.87 -7.54
CA LEU A 16 10.73 -0.46 -6.95
C LEU A 16 9.36 -1.03 -6.51
N TYR A 17 8.47 -0.20 -5.97
CA TYR A 17 7.12 -0.63 -5.61
C TYR A 17 6.29 -0.98 -6.86
N ALA A 18 6.36 -0.18 -7.92
CA ALA A 18 5.71 -0.48 -9.20
C ALA A 18 6.20 -1.81 -9.77
N LEU A 19 7.52 -2.05 -9.76
CA LEU A 19 8.10 -3.33 -10.18
C LEU A 19 7.58 -4.49 -9.35
N LEU A 20 7.51 -4.35 -8.01
CA LEU A 20 6.94 -5.38 -7.14
C LEU A 20 5.49 -5.70 -7.51
N ILE A 21 4.65 -4.68 -7.71
CA ILE A 21 3.24 -4.84 -8.08
C ILE A 21 3.13 -5.58 -9.43
N ILE A 22 3.89 -5.16 -10.43
CA ILE A 22 3.91 -5.80 -11.75
C ILE A 22 4.34 -7.27 -11.63
N ARG A 23 5.38 -7.57 -10.85
CA ARG A 23 5.86 -8.93 -10.64
C ARG A 23 4.85 -9.83 -9.94
N ILE A 24 4.15 -9.32 -8.91
CA ILE A 24 3.07 -10.06 -8.25
C ILE A 24 1.91 -10.28 -9.22
N TRP A 25 1.52 -9.25 -9.97
CA TRP A 25 0.39 -9.30 -10.90
C TRP A 25 0.60 -10.28 -12.06
N LEU A 26 1.82 -10.34 -12.62
CA LEU A 26 2.18 -11.26 -13.69
C LEU A 26 2.49 -12.69 -13.21
N SER A 27 2.46 -12.95 -11.89
CA SER A 27 2.76 -14.27 -11.35
C SER A 27 1.58 -15.22 -11.50
N ASN A 28 1.83 -16.40 -12.09
CA ASN A 28 0.82 -17.46 -12.22
C ASN A 28 0.69 -18.33 -10.94
N ASP A 29 1.46 -18.06 -9.88
CA ASP A 29 1.35 -18.82 -8.61
C ASP A 29 0.02 -18.47 -7.91
N VAL A 30 -0.77 -19.50 -7.60
CA VAL A 30 -2.05 -19.42 -6.90
C VAL A 30 -1.94 -18.66 -5.57
N TYR A 31 -0.76 -18.68 -4.94
CA TYR A 31 -0.46 -17.90 -3.75
C TYR A 31 -0.67 -16.38 -3.92
N PHE A 32 -0.36 -15.82 -5.09
CA PHE A 32 -0.55 -14.39 -5.37
C PHE A 32 -1.97 -14.06 -5.87
N SER A 33 -2.82 -15.08 -6.05
CA SER A 33 -4.22 -14.90 -6.46
C SER A 33 -5.19 -14.69 -5.29
N THR A 34 -4.69 -14.70 -4.04
CA THR A 34 -5.53 -14.54 -2.84
C THR A 34 -6.07 -13.11 -2.71
N PRO A 35 -7.17 -12.90 -1.96
CA PRO A 35 -7.75 -11.56 -1.78
C PRO A 35 -6.76 -10.54 -1.21
N PHE A 36 -5.84 -10.98 -0.34
CA PHE A 36 -4.80 -10.12 0.22
C PHE A 36 -3.96 -9.45 -0.87
N TYR A 37 -3.45 -10.23 -1.83
CA TYR A 37 -2.60 -9.71 -2.90
C TYR A 37 -3.36 -8.81 -3.87
N LYS A 38 -4.64 -9.11 -4.13
CA LYS A 38 -5.50 -8.23 -4.94
C LYS A 38 -5.67 -6.86 -4.29
N PHE A 39 -6.00 -6.82 -3.00
CA PHE A 39 -6.10 -5.55 -2.28
C PHE A 39 -4.74 -4.87 -2.12
N PHE A 40 -3.66 -5.63 -1.95
CA PHE A 40 -2.30 -5.08 -1.88
C PHE A 40 -1.91 -4.37 -3.19
N ILE A 41 -2.23 -4.96 -4.34
CA ILE A 41 -2.00 -4.35 -5.65
C ILE A 41 -2.82 -3.08 -5.82
N THR A 42 -4.15 -3.12 -5.59
CA THR A 42 -5.00 -1.93 -5.77
C THR A 42 -4.61 -0.80 -4.82
N THR A 43 -4.32 -1.14 -3.56
CA THR A 43 -3.77 -0.22 -2.55
C THR A 43 -2.45 0.39 -3.00
N GLY A 44 -1.54 -0.43 -3.55
CA GLY A 44 -0.24 0.02 -4.03
C GLY A 44 -0.36 0.99 -5.20
N ILE A 45 -1.27 0.72 -6.15
CA ILE A 45 -1.58 1.65 -7.25
C ILE A 45 -2.07 2.99 -6.70
N CYS A 46 -3.01 2.99 -5.75
CA CYS A 46 -3.46 4.24 -5.10
C CYS A 46 -2.30 4.98 -4.41
N GLY A 47 -1.44 4.26 -3.70
CA GLY A 47 -0.27 4.85 -3.03
C GLY A 47 0.72 5.49 -4.02
N ILE A 48 1.03 4.80 -5.11
CA ILE A 48 1.90 5.31 -6.17
C ILE A 48 1.28 6.54 -6.83
N LEU A 49 -0.01 6.51 -7.17
CA LEU A 49 -0.72 7.66 -7.74
C LEU A 49 -0.63 8.87 -6.80
N SER A 50 -0.79 8.66 -5.49
CA SER A 50 -0.68 9.71 -4.48
C SER A 50 0.71 10.36 -4.47
N VAL A 51 1.77 9.55 -4.41
CA VAL A 51 3.15 10.07 -4.39
C VAL A 51 3.48 10.80 -5.69
N VAL A 52 3.24 10.16 -6.84
CA VAL A 52 3.61 10.73 -8.15
C VAL A 52 2.89 12.05 -8.41
N SER A 53 1.59 12.12 -8.14
CA SER A 53 0.84 13.35 -8.40
C SER A 53 1.18 14.47 -7.42
N PHE A 54 1.54 14.15 -6.16
CA PHE A 54 2.07 15.13 -5.22
C PHE A 54 3.42 15.68 -5.70
N MET A 55 4.35 14.79 -6.04
CA MET A 55 5.69 15.14 -6.54
C MET A 55 5.60 16.04 -7.78
N PHE A 56 4.74 15.66 -8.74
CA PHE A 56 4.51 16.48 -9.92
C PHE A 56 3.89 17.84 -9.57
N GLY A 57 2.92 17.87 -8.65
CA GLY A 57 2.25 19.10 -8.22
C GLY A 57 3.19 20.12 -7.55
N ILE A 58 4.24 19.66 -6.84
CA ILE A 58 5.21 20.54 -6.19
C ILE A 58 6.39 20.95 -7.08
N MET A 59 6.71 20.14 -8.11
CA MET A 59 7.88 20.39 -8.98
C MET A 59 7.61 21.37 -10.12
N VAL A 60 6.35 21.52 -10.54
CA VAL A 60 6.01 22.30 -11.72
C VAL A 60 5.56 23.70 -11.33
N ASN A 61 6.27 24.72 -11.82
CA ASN A 61 5.83 26.11 -11.75
C ASN A 61 4.80 26.36 -12.87
N LEU A 62 3.52 26.50 -12.51
CA LEU A 62 2.42 26.65 -13.46
C LEU A 62 1.93 28.09 -13.50
N THR A 63 1.85 28.70 -14.69
CA THR A 63 1.21 30.01 -14.86
C THR A 63 -0.31 29.88 -14.87
N ALA A 64 -1.03 30.99 -14.75
CA ALA A 64 -2.50 31.00 -14.63
C ALA A 64 -3.26 30.14 -15.69
N PRO A 65 -2.91 30.16 -17.00
CA PRO A 65 -3.57 29.31 -17.99
C PRO A 65 -3.43 27.80 -17.74
N TRP A 66 -2.39 27.39 -17.00
CA TRP A 66 -2.06 25.99 -16.72
C TRP A 66 -2.36 25.58 -15.28
N ALA A 67 -2.90 26.48 -14.45
CA ALA A 67 -3.20 26.21 -13.04
C ALA A 67 -4.14 25.01 -12.84
N TRP A 68 -4.98 24.69 -13.82
CA TRP A 68 -5.85 23.50 -13.79
C TRP A 68 -5.09 22.17 -13.67
N ILE A 69 -3.82 22.11 -14.14
CA ILE A 69 -2.98 20.93 -13.97
C ILE A 69 -2.72 20.67 -12.48
N LEU A 70 -2.48 21.73 -11.69
CA LEU A 70 -2.34 21.64 -10.25
C LEU A 70 -3.59 21.02 -9.62
N LYS A 71 -4.79 21.44 -10.05
CA LYS A 71 -6.06 20.82 -9.61
C LYS A 71 -6.13 19.34 -9.89
N VAL A 72 -5.79 18.92 -11.12
CA VAL A 72 -5.80 17.50 -11.49
C VAL A 72 -4.82 16.71 -10.62
N CYS A 73 -3.61 17.22 -10.39
CA CYS A 73 -2.61 16.57 -9.56
C CYS A 73 -3.05 16.39 -8.10
N TRP A 74 -3.67 17.41 -7.51
CA TRP A 74 -4.23 17.32 -6.16
C TRP A 74 -5.44 16.39 -6.07
N VAL A 75 -6.33 16.38 -7.08
CA VAL A 75 -7.44 15.42 -7.15
C VAL A 75 -6.90 13.98 -7.20
N ILE A 76 -5.92 13.71 -8.07
CA ILE A 76 -5.27 12.39 -8.13
C ILE A 76 -4.56 12.08 -6.81
N ASN A 77 -3.92 13.07 -6.18
CA ASN A 77 -3.23 12.88 -4.91
C ASN A 77 -4.21 12.47 -3.81
N HIS A 78 -5.33 13.17 -3.71
CA HIS A 78 -6.40 12.91 -2.74
C HIS A 78 -7.02 11.52 -2.97
N ILE A 79 -7.36 11.20 -4.22
CA ILE A 79 -7.90 9.89 -4.59
C ILE A 79 -6.91 8.77 -4.22
N GLY A 80 -5.63 8.95 -4.56
CA GLY A 80 -4.59 7.99 -4.23
C GLY A 80 -4.37 7.84 -2.72
N ALA A 81 -4.34 8.94 -1.98
CA ALA A 81 -4.09 8.94 -0.54
C ALA A 81 -5.23 8.24 0.22
N VAL A 82 -6.48 8.68 0.00
CA VAL A 82 -7.65 8.10 0.67
C VAL A 82 -7.93 6.69 0.14
N GLY A 83 -7.74 6.43 -1.16
CA GLY A 83 -7.88 5.10 -1.74
C GLY A 83 -6.86 4.11 -1.18
N SER A 84 -5.62 4.52 -0.97
CA SER A 84 -4.62 3.69 -0.29
C SER A 84 -5.00 3.43 1.17
N LEU A 85 -5.56 4.42 1.86
CA LEU A 85 -5.99 4.29 3.26
C LEU A 85 -7.11 3.25 3.39
N LEU A 86 -8.14 3.36 2.56
CA LEU A 86 -9.28 2.43 2.52
C LEU A 86 -8.84 1.02 2.14
N GLY A 87 -7.96 0.88 1.14
CA GLY A 87 -7.44 -0.42 0.73
C GLY A 87 -6.71 -1.15 1.86
N LYS A 88 -5.92 -0.40 2.66
CA LYS A 88 -5.26 -0.93 3.86
C LYS A 88 -6.25 -1.32 4.95
N LEU A 89 -7.33 -0.55 5.15
CA LEU A 89 -8.40 -0.93 6.08
C LEU A 89 -9.09 -2.22 5.65
N ILE A 90 -9.38 -2.36 4.35
CA ILE A 90 -9.96 -3.58 3.77
C ILE A 90 -9.02 -4.77 3.99
N ILE A 91 -7.70 -4.59 3.83
CA ILE A 91 -6.71 -5.63 4.16
C ILE A 91 -6.79 -6.02 5.64
N SER A 92 -6.86 -5.06 6.57
CA SER A 92 -6.99 -5.34 8.00
C SER A 92 -8.28 -6.11 8.33
N VAL A 93 -9.42 -5.72 7.74
CA VAL A 93 -10.70 -6.44 7.87
C VAL A 93 -10.59 -7.86 7.32
N ASN A 94 -9.96 -8.01 6.16
CA ASN A 94 -9.74 -9.32 5.55
C ASN A 94 -8.90 -10.23 6.44
N ARG A 95 -7.80 -9.73 7.00
CA ARG A 95 -6.94 -10.51 7.89
C ARG A 95 -7.64 -10.91 9.18
N TYR A 96 -8.41 -10.01 9.78
CA TYR A 96 -9.25 -10.33 10.92
C TYR A 96 -10.26 -11.44 10.57
N GLY A 97 -10.96 -11.33 9.45
CA GLY A 97 -11.94 -12.32 9.00
C GLY A 97 -11.34 -13.70 8.75
N VAL A 98 -10.14 -13.76 8.16
CA VAL A 98 -9.41 -15.03 7.93
C VAL A 98 -9.00 -15.67 9.26
N LEU A 99 -8.47 -14.89 10.21
CA LEU A 99 -8.01 -15.41 11.50
C LEU A 99 -9.14 -15.80 12.46
N ARG A 100 -10.32 -15.20 12.31
CA ARG A 100 -11.52 -15.58 13.07
C ARG A 100 -12.18 -16.85 12.52
N SER A 101 -11.92 -17.19 11.26
CA SER A 101 -12.51 -18.35 10.62
C SER A 101 -11.87 -19.66 11.12
N PRO A 102 -12.65 -20.71 11.44
CA PRO A 102 -12.11 -21.99 11.92
C PRO A 102 -11.16 -22.66 10.92
N ASP A 103 -11.43 -22.51 9.62
CA ASP A 103 -10.65 -23.17 8.56
C ASP A 103 -9.41 -22.38 8.11
N LEU A 104 -9.23 -21.14 8.61
CA LEU A 104 -8.16 -20.21 8.19
C LEU A 104 -8.03 -20.00 6.67
N ALA A 105 -9.07 -20.32 5.90
CA ALA A 105 -9.03 -20.28 4.45
C ALA A 105 -9.03 -18.82 3.95
N GLU A 106 -7.97 -18.43 3.21
CA GLU A 106 -7.85 -17.09 2.64
C GLU A 106 -8.88 -16.82 1.52
N ASN A 107 -9.42 -17.88 0.90
CA ASN A 107 -10.31 -17.79 -0.26
C ASN A 107 -11.81 -17.82 0.11
N LYS A 108 -12.17 -17.51 1.36
CA LYS A 108 -13.59 -17.42 1.76
C LYS A 108 -14.35 -16.27 1.13
N TRP A 109 -13.65 -15.21 0.74
CA TRP A 109 -14.29 -14.03 0.16
C TRP A 109 -14.61 -14.30 -1.31
N THR A 110 -15.89 -14.12 -1.67
CA THR A 110 -16.34 -14.30 -3.05
C THR A 110 -15.71 -13.25 -3.97
N ARG A 111 -15.53 -13.60 -5.25
CA ARG A 111 -14.98 -12.66 -6.25
C ARG A 111 -15.82 -11.38 -6.33
N SER A 112 -17.14 -11.50 -6.28
CA SER A 112 -18.06 -10.36 -6.28
C SER A 112 -17.82 -9.40 -5.12
N LEU A 113 -17.65 -9.92 -3.89
CA LEU A 113 -17.34 -9.08 -2.73
C LEU A 113 -16.01 -8.35 -2.90
N ILE A 114 -14.97 -9.03 -3.40
CA ILE A 114 -13.65 -8.42 -3.64
C ILE A 114 -13.77 -7.25 -4.63
N TYR A 115 -14.45 -7.43 -5.77
CA TYR A 115 -14.62 -6.35 -6.74
C TYR A 115 -15.45 -5.19 -6.21
N ARG A 116 -16.50 -5.44 -5.41
CA ARG A 116 -17.29 -4.38 -4.76
C ARG A 116 -16.44 -3.57 -3.77
N LEU A 117 -15.59 -4.23 -2.98
CA LEU A 117 -14.70 -3.55 -2.04
C LEU A 117 -13.61 -2.76 -2.76
N VAL A 118 -13.06 -3.28 -3.86
CA VAL A 118 -12.16 -2.52 -4.74
C VAL A 118 -12.88 -1.31 -5.35
N ALA A 119 -14.12 -1.47 -5.84
CA ALA A 119 -14.88 -0.33 -6.36
C ALA A 119 -15.12 0.74 -5.28
N LEU A 120 -15.49 0.33 -4.06
CA LEU A 120 -15.64 1.24 -2.92
C LEU A 120 -14.34 2.00 -2.59
N GLN A 121 -13.19 1.32 -2.70
CA GLN A 121 -11.86 1.90 -2.48
C GLN A 121 -11.58 3.08 -3.42
N PHE A 122 -12.14 3.10 -4.63
CA PHE A 122 -11.96 4.19 -5.60
C PHE A 122 -13.12 5.19 -5.62
N LEU A 123 -14.36 4.73 -5.53
CA LEU A 123 -15.54 5.60 -5.63
C LEU A 123 -15.62 6.60 -4.47
N LEU A 124 -15.32 6.16 -3.24
CA LEU A 124 -15.45 7.01 -2.05
C LEU A 124 -14.42 8.16 -2.03
N PRO A 125 -13.13 7.95 -2.37
CA PRO A 125 -12.21 9.05 -2.60
C PRO A 125 -12.64 9.98 -3.75
N CYS A 126 -13.11 9.43 -4.87
CA CYS A 126 -13.56 10.24 -6.02
C CYS A 126 -14.70 11.20 -5.65
N THR A 127 -15.71 10.73 -4.91
CA THR A 127 -16.81 11.61 -4.47
C THR A 127 -16.33 12.71 -3.54
N SER A 128 -15.40 12.41 -2.63
CA SER A 128 -14.82 13.43 -1.74
C SER A 128 -13.91 14.42 -2.47
N ALA A 129 -13.30 14.02 -3.59
CA ALA A 129 -12.42 14.88 -4.39
C ALA A 129 -13.18 15.94 -5.20
N ILE A 130 -14.48 15.78 -5.43
CA ILE A 130 -15.31 16.72 -6.21
C ILE A 130 -15.16 18.16 -5.69
N LYS A 131 -15.06 18.35 -4.37
CA LYS A 131 -14.90 19.68 -3.77
C LYS A 131 -13.62 20.39 -4.21
N VAL A 132 -12.55 19.66 -4.49
CA VAL A 132 -11.25 20.21 -4.91
C VAL A 132 -11.35 20.97 -6.24
N VAL A 133 -12.28 20.57 -7.11
CA VAL A 133 -12.52 21.23 -8.40
C VAL A 133 -12.96 22.69 -8.21
N PHE A 134 -13.66 22.98 -7.11
CA PHE A 134 -14.23 24.29 -6.80
C PHE A 134 -13.32 25.17 -5.95
N TYR A 135 -12.10 24.73 -5.60
CA TYR A 135 -11.16 25.56 -4.86
C TYR A 135 -10.49 26.59 -5.77
N ASP A 136 -10.34 27.82 -5.29
CA ASP A 136 -9.59 28.86 -5.98
C ASP A 136 -8.09 28.70 -5.75
N TYR A 137 -7.29 29.34 -6.60
CA TYR A 137 -5.83 29.30 -6.53
C TYR A 137 -5.27 30.49 -5.74
N LYS A 138 -4.13 30.26 -5.11
CA LYS A 138 -3.21 31.33 -4.71
C LYS A 138 -2.08 31.43 -5.72
N TYR A 139 -1.77 32.68 -6.06
CA TYR A 139 -0.71 33.03 -6.97
C TYR A 139 0.41 33.74 -6.22
N GLU A 140 1.64 33.56 -6.67
CA GLU A 140 2.80 34.29 -6.20
C GLU A 140 3.67 34.72 -7.39
N MET A 141 4.39 35.83 -7.24
CA MET A 141 5.30 36.30 -8.27
C MET A 141 6.66 35.62 -8.12
N ARG A 142 7.02 34.72 -9.06
CA ARG A 142 8.36 34.13 -9.15
C ARG A 142 9.06 34.65 -10.40
N ASN A 143 10.19 35.35 -10.22
CA ASN A 143 11.00 35.90 -11.32
C ASN A 143 10.18 36.78 -12.30
N GLY A 144 9.26 37.59 -11.78
CA GLY A 144 8.41 38.46 -12.60
C GLY A 144 7.24 37.76 -13.30
N ILE A 145 7.02 36.46 -13.05
CA ILE A 145 5.91 35.67 -13.60
C ILE A 145 4.98 35.27 -12.46
N GLU A 146 3.68 35.48 -12.64
CA GLU A 146 2.65 35.02 -11.71
C GLU A 146 2.46 33.50 -11.87
N VAL A 147 2.71 32.75 -10.79
CA VAL A 147 2.60 31.29 -10.76
C VAL A 147 1.62 30.83 -9.69
N ALA A 148 0.77 29.86 -10.04
CA ALA A 148 -0.11 29.19 -9.10
C ALA A 148 0.72 28.20 -8.27
N TYR A 149 0.69 28.34 -6.94
CA TYR A 149 1.49 27.49 -6.05
C TYR A 149 0.64 26.65 -5.09
N THR A 150 -0.57 27.10 -4.74
CA THR A 150 -1.48 26.36 -3.83
C THR A 150 -2.93 26.82 -3.99
N TYR A 151 -3.83 26.31 -3.14
CA TYR A 151 -5.23 26.75 -3.05
C TYR A 151 -5.43 27.91 -2.07
N THR A 152 -6.58 28.56 -2.16
CA THR A 152 -7.04 29.48 -1.11
C THR A 152 -7.10 28.80 0.25
N ASP A 153 -6.98 29.57 1.33
CA ASP A 153 -6.94 29.02 2.70
C ASP A 153 -8.19 28.21 3.02
N THR A 154 -9.35 28.66 2.55
CA THR A 154 -10.62 27.94 2.68
C THR A 154 -10.56 26.57 1.99
N GLY A 155 -9.97 26.49 0.80
CA GLY A 155 -9.75 25.24 0.06
C GLY A 155 -8.79 24.30 0.79
N ILE A 156 -7.67 24.82 1.30
CA ILE A 156 -6.68 24.04 2.08
C ILE A 156 -7.33 23.50 3.35
N VAL A 157 -7.95 24.36 4.17
CA VAL A 157 -8.62 23.96 5.42
C VAL A 157 -9.69 22.90 5.14
N SER A 158 -10.52 23.10 4.12
CA SER A 158 -11.57 22.15 3.73
C SER A 158 -10.98 20.79 3.35
N SER A 159 -9.95 20.78 2.50
CA SER A 159 -9.26 19.55 2.09
C SER A 159 -8.66 18.82 3.30
N LYS A 160 -7.96 19.55 4.17
CA LYS A 160 -7.30 19.00 5.36
C LYS A 160 -8.28 18.43 6.36
N ALA A 161 -9.41 19.08 6.60
CA ALA A 161 -10.46 18.58 7.48
C ALA A 161 -11.05 17.26 6.97
N ILE A 162 -11.29 17.16 5.65
CA ILE A 162 -11.79 15.93 5.02
C ILE A 162 -10.75 14.80 5.16
N THR A 163 -9.49 15.05 4.78
CA THR A 163 -8.45 14.02 4.87
C THR A 163 -8.21 13.58 6.31
N THR A 164 -8.19 14.52 7.26
CA THR A 164 -7.96 14.22 8.68
C THR A 164 -9.09 13.35 9.25
N THR A 165 -10.34 13.64 8.87
CA THR A 165 -11.49 12.78 9.22
C THR A 165 -11.29 11.33 8.75
N TYR A 166 -10.85 11.14 7.50
CA TYR A 166 -10.54 9.80 6.98
C TYR A 166 -9.45 9.09 7.79
N TYR A 167 -8.37 9.80 8.14
CA TYR A 167 -7.28 9.23 8.94
C TYR A 167 -7.74 8.85 10.35
N ILE A 168 -8.53 9.69 11.02
CA ILE A 168 -9.06 9.39 12.36
C ILE A 168 -9.90 8.11 12.32
N VAL A 169 -10.85 8.02 11.38
CA VAL A 169 -11.70 6.83 11.22
C VAL A 169 -10.85 5.60 10.93
N TYR A 170 -9.88 5.70 10.02
CA TYR A 170 -8.97 4.62 9.70
C TYR A 170 -8.17 4.14 10.92
N VAL A 171 -7.57 5.06 11.69
CA VAL A 171 -6.71 4.72 12.83
C VAL A 171 -7.53 4.00 13.89
N VAL A 172 -8.70 4.54 14.26
CA VAL A 172 -9.58 3.92 15.28
C VAL A 172 -9.96 2.50 14.85
N LEU A 173 -10.48 2.32 13.64
CA LEU A 173 -10.92 1.01 13.15
C LEU A 173 -9.74 0.04 13.02
N SER A 174 -8.60 0.50 12.52
CA SER A 174 -7.42 -0.35 12.30
C SER A 174 -6.78 -0.82 13.60
N VAL A 175 -6.70 0.05 14.62
CA VAL A 175 -6.20 -0.33 15.94
C VAL A 175 -7.13 -1.37 16.59
N LEU A 176 -8.45 -1.14 16.54
CA LEU A 176 -9.43 -2.11 17.04
C LEU A 176 -9.28 -3.47 16.34
N LEU A 177 -9.24 -3.49 15.01
CA LEU A 177 -9.06 -4.70 14.22
C LEU A 177 -7.72 -5.38 14.52
N MET A 178 -6.64 -4.62 14.71
CA MET A 178 -5.32 -5.17 15.06
C MET A 178 -5.35 -5.86 16.42
N VAL A 179 -5.96 -5.26 17.44
CA VAL A 179 -6.12 -5.88 18.77
C VAL A 179 -6.95 -7.16 18.68
N LEU A 180 -8.07 -7.13 17.97
CA LEU A 180 -8.92 -8.32 17.77
C LEU A 180 -8.17 -9.42 17.01
N THR A 181 -7.44 -9.07 15.96
CA THR A 181 -6.64 -9.99 15.16
C THR A 181 -5.53 -10.62 15.99
N SER A 182 -4.86 -9.84 16.84
CA SER A 182 -3.83 -10.32 17.76
C SER A 182 -4.39 -11.35 18.73
N ARG A 183 -5.56 -11.08 19.32
CA ARG A 183 -6.24 -12.03 20.22
C ARG A 183 -6.59 -13.34 19.52
N SER A 184 -7.15 -13.26 18.31
CA SER A 184 -7.45 -14.46 17.51
C SER A 184 -6.20 -15.25 17.16
N LEU A 185 -5.08 -14.57 16.88
CA LEU A 185 -3.80 -15.22 16.59
C LEU A 185 -3.21 -15.92 17.82
N MET A 186 -3.34 -15.34 19.01
CA MET A 186 -2.92 -15.97 20.27
C MET A 186 -3.74 -17.23 20.57
N GLN A 187 -5.06 -17.14 20.47
CA GLN A 187 -5.96 -18.29 20.65
C GLN A 187 -5.66 -19.42 19.65
N LEU A 188 -5.34 -19.07 18.40
CA LEU A 188 -4.94 -20.05 17.41
C LEU A 188 -3.59 -20.70 17.78
N SER A 189 -2.64 -19.91 18.28
CA SER A 189 -1.33 -20.42 18.70
C SER A 189 -1.42 -21.43 19.84
N GLU A 190 -2.41 -21.31 20.73
CA GLU A 190 -2.66 -22.26 21.83
C GLU A 190 -3.29 -23.56 21.36
N LYS A 191 -4.16 -23.51 20.33
CA LYS A 191 -4.87 -24.70 19.80
C LYS A 191 -4.06 -25.51 18.80
N VAL A 192 -2.98 -24.97 18.28
CA VAL A 192 -2.14 -25.66 17.29
C VAL A 192 -1.27 -26.70 18.01
N GLY A 193 -1.70 -27.97 17.97
CA GLY A 193 -0.87 -29.12 18.36
C GLY A 193 0.38 -29.28 17.48
N GLU A 194 1.26 -30.22 17.82
CA GLU A 194 2.65 -30.37 17.32
C GLU A 194 2.85 -30.71 15.82
N GLY A 195 1.83 -30.55 14.98
CA GLY A 195 1.91 -30.85 13.54
C GLY A 195 2.72 -29.83 12.73
N ASN A 196 3.72 -30.29 11.96
CA ASN A 196 4.54 -29.47 11.07
C ASN A 196 3.72 -28.58 10.11
N ALA A 197 2.63 -29.10 9.53
CA ALA A 197 1.77 -28.35 8.61
C ALA A 197 1.06 -27.17 9.31
N LYS A 198 0.52 -27.38 10.51
CA LYS A 198 -0.16 -26.32 11.28
C LYS A 198 0.81 -25.20 11.68
N ARG A 199 2.06 -25.57 12.03
CA ARG A 199 3.11 -24.60 12.36
C ARG A 199 3.48 -23.71 11.17
N GLN A 200 3.50 -24.25 9.95
CA GLN A 200 3.72 -23.46 8.73
C GLN A 200 2.59 -22.47 8.46
N ILE A 201 1.33 -22.89 8.63
CA ILE A 201 0.15 -22.03 8.50
C ILE A 201 0.21 -20.89 9.53
N LEU A 202 0.49 -21.20 10.80
CA LEU A 202 0.60 -20.19 11.85
C LEU A 202 1.73 -19.19 11.57
N ARG A 203 2.88 -19.67 11.06
CA ARG A 203 3.99 -18.80 10.65
C ARG A 203 3.57 -17.84 9.54
N HIS A 204 2.84 -18.31 8.53
CA HIS A 204 2.32 -17.48 7.45
C HIS A 204 1.38 -16.38 7.99
N HIS A 205 0.44 -16.73 8.87
CA HIS A 205 -0.44 -15.73 9.48
C HIS A 205 0.27 -14.73 10.38
N ARG A 206 1.30 -15.16 11.14
CA ARG A 206 2.15 -14.24 11.94
C ARG A 206 2.85 -13.23 11.05
N ILE A 207 3.41 -13.66 9.92
CA ILE A 207 4.03 -12.76 8.93
C ILE A 207 3.01 -11.76 8.39
N MET A 208 1.82 -12.22 8.02
CA MET A 208 0.75 -11.34 7.52
C MET A 208 0.27 -10.35 8.58
N PHE A 209 0.20 -10.78 9.84
CA PHE A 209 -0.10 -9.89 10.96
C PHE A 209 0.97 -8.79 11.13
N ILE A 210 2.25 -9.16 11.10
CA ILE A 210 3.37 -8.19 11.16
C ILE A 210 3.27 -7.14 10.05
N ILE A 211 2.98 -7.57 8.81
CA ILE A 211 2.81 -6.67 7.67
C ILE A 211 1.67 -5.67 7.94
N VAL A 212 0.52 -6.14 8.43
CA VAL A 212 -0.62 -5.27 8.76
C VAL A 212 -0.29 -4.35 9.93
N SER A 213 0.37 -4.82 10.98
CA SER A 213 0.75 -3.98 12.12
C SER A 213 1.68 -2.83 11.70
N ILE A 214 2.68 -3.11 10.87
CA ILE A 214 3.58 -2.06 10.37
C ILE A 214 2.83 -1.09 9.45
N CYS A 215 1.90 -1.59 8.64
CA CYS A 215 1.01 -0.76 7.83
C CYS A 215 0.20 0.23 8.71
N VAL A 216 -0.44 -0.26 9.78
CA VAL A 216 -1.19 0.58 10.73
C VAL A 216 -0.28 1.58 11.43
N ALA A 217 0.88 1.15 11.92
CA ALA A 217 1.85 2.03 12.58
C ALA A 217 2.34 3.14 11.65
N SER A 218 2.65 2.82 10.39
CA SER A 218 3.09 3.82 9.41
C SER A 218 2.01 4.87 9.08
N HIS A 219 0.74 4.45 9.04
CA HIS A 219 -0.38 5.38 8.85
C HIS A 219 -0.71 6.17 10.10
N LEU A 220 -0.45 5.65 11.30
CA LEU A 220 -0.58 6.44 12.53
C LEU A 220 0.38 7.64 12.52
N VAL A 221 1.63 7.44 12.07
CA VAL A 221 2.60 8.53 11.88
C VAL A 221 2.07 9.56 10.88
N LYS A 222 1.53 9.10 9.74
CA LYS A 222 0.94 10.00 8.75
C LYS A 222 -0.31 10.72 9.25
N ALA A 223 -1.16 10.04 10.00
CA ALA A 223 -2.36 10.62 10.61
C ALA A 223 -1.99 11.72 11.61
N LEU A 224 -0.97 11.47 12.44
CA LEU A 224 -0.44 12.48 13.36
C LEU A 224 0.08 13.70 12.60
N HIS A 225 0.89 13.48 11.56
CA HIS A 225 1.37 14.58 10.68
C HIS A 225 0.21 15.40 10.11
N GLN A 226 -0.81 14.76 9.53
CA GLN A 226 -1.99 15.45 9.00
C GLN A 226 -2.78 16.18 10.08
N ALA A 227 -2.92 15.61 11.27
CA ALA A 227 -3.64 16.22 12.37
C ALA A 227 -2.95 17.49 12.86
N VAL A 228 -1.63 17.45 13.08
CA VAL A 228 -0.86 18.64 13.50
C VAL A 228 -0.92 19.72 12.43
N TRP A 229 -0.78 19.35 11.15
CA TRP A 229 -0.91 20.30 10.05
C TRP A 229 -2.33 20.90 9.93
N CYS A 230 -3.37 20.09 10.13
CA CYS A 230 -4.75 20.57 10.15
C CYS A 230 -4.97 21.58 11.28
N VAL A 231 -4.47 21.27 12.49
CA VAL A 231 -4.58 22.16 13.66
C VAL A 231 -3.83 23.47 13.42
N SER A 232 -2.60 23.45 12.92
CA SER A 232 -1.85 24.69 12.64
C SER A 232 -2.56 25.58 11.62
N THR A 233 -3.14 24.96 10.58
CA THR A 233 -3.92 25.69 9.56
C THR A 233 -5.19 26.30 10.18
N LEU A 234 -5.89 25.57 11.06
CA LEU A 234 -7.09 26.06 11.74
C LEU A 234 -6.80 27.18 12.74
N MET A 235 -5.63 27.18 13.36
CA MET A 235 -5.18 28.24 14.26
C MET A 235 -4.74 29.51 13.52
N GLY A 236 -4.66 29.47 12.18
CA GLY A 236 -4.13 30.59 11.40
C GLY A 236 -2.65 30.84 11.67
N ASP A 237 -1.88 29.78 11.98
CA ASP A 237 -0.44 29.83 12.21
C ASP A 237 0.29 29.32 10.94
N PRO A 238 0.57 30.21 9.97
CA PRO A 238 1.24 29.83 8.73
C PRO A 238 2.68 29.39 8.97
N GLU A 239 3.38 29.94 9.96
CA GLU A 239 4.77 29.58 10.25
C GLU A 239 4.88 28.12 10.69
N LEU A 240 3.99 27.69 11.59
CA LEU A 240 3.94 26.29 12.01
C LEU A 240 3.48 25.37 10.86
N ALA A 241 2.49 25.79 10.07
CA ALA A 241 2.04 25.01 8.91
C ALA A 241 3.17 24.81 7.89
N ASP A 242 3.92 25.86 7.59
CA ASP A 242 5.07 25.84 6.67
C ASP A 242 6.24 25.05 7.25
N ALA A 243 6.43 25.03 8.57
CA ALA A 243 7.41 24.17 9.23
C ALA A 243 7.04 22.67 9.13
N ILE A 244 5.74 22.34 9.14
CA ILE A 244 5.25 20.95 9.05
C ILE A 244 5.19 20.44 7.61
N TYR A 245 4.91 21.33 6.65
CA TYR A 245 4.69 20.98 5.25
C TYR A 245 5.81 20.12 4.63
N PRO A 246 7.12 20.44 4.77
CA PRO A 246 8.21 19.66 4.20
C PRO A 246 8.24 18.20 4.67
N TYR A 247 7.68 17.91 5.84
CA TYR A 247 7.64 16.56 6.39
C TYR A 247 6.57 15.66 5.74
N TYR A 248 5.68 16.23 4.92
CA TYR A 248 4.62 15.48 4.25
C TYR A 248 5.16 14.34 3.40
N SER A 249 6.19 14.60 2.59
CA SER A 249 6.76 13.59 1.70
C SER A 249 7.24 12.37 2.50
N TYR A 250 7.95 12.58 3.61
CA TYR A 250 8.44 11.48 4.45
C TYR A 250 7.30 10.70 5.11
N ALA A 251 6.31 11.39 5.67
CA ALA A 251 5.16 10.73 6.29
C ALA A 251 4.32 9.95 5.24
N ASN A 252 4.15 10.52 4.05
CA ASN A 252 3.44 9.91 2.94
C ASN A 252 4.19 8.71 2.35
N GLY A 253 5.50 8.87 2.09
CA GLY A 253 6.40 7.84 1.61
C GLY A 253 6.47 6.68 2.60
N PHE A 254 6.67 6.95 3.90
CA PHE A 254 6.68 5.90 4.92
C PHE A 254 5.39 5.08 4.93
N ALA A 255 4.23 5.74 4.91
CA ALA A 255 2.92 5.09 4.87
C ALA A 255 2.64 4.33 3.55
N THR A 256 3.34 4.69 2.47
CA THR A 256 3.23 4.05 1.15
C THR A 256 4.14 2.85 1.01
N TYR A 257 5.42 2.98 1.41
CA TYR A 257 6.46 1.99 1.16
C TYR A 257 6.70 1.01 2.31
N ALA A 258 6.21 1.26 3.52
CA ALA A 258 6.43 0.34 4.64
C ALA A 258 5.89 -1.08 4.34
N ALA A 259 4.67 -1.19 3.83
CA ALA A 259 4.06 -2.48 3.51
C ALA A 259 4.84 -3.31 2.46
N PRO A 260 5.21 -2.79 1.27
CA PRO A 260 6.00 -3.55 0.29
C PRO A 260 7.39 -3.92 0.80
N VAL A 261 8.07 -3.04 1.54
CA VAL A 261 9.38 -3.33 2.12
C VAL A 261 9.28 -4.51 3.10
N VAL A 262 8.34 -4.47 4.03
CA VAL A 262 8.12 -5.57 4.98
C VAL A 262 7.70 -6.84 4.26
N LEU A 263 6.85 -6.74 3.24
CA LEU A 263 6.42 -7.90 2.45
C LEU A 263 7.62 -8.61 1.79
N ILE A 264 8.57 -7.85 1.21
CA ILE A 264 9.80 -8.40 0.64
C ILE A 264 10.68 -9.02 1.73
N ILE A 265 10.86 -8.35 2.87
CA ILE A 265 11.69 -8.84 3.98
C ILE A 265 11.12 -10.11 4.60
N CYS A 266 9.80 -10.22 4.74
CA CYS A 266 9.18 -11.33 5.46
C CYS A 266 8.72 -12.49 4.57
N SER A 267 8.39 -12.27 3.29
CA SER A 267 7.87 -13.32 2.39
C SER A 267 8.94 -13.89 1.46
N ALA A 268 9.36 -15.13 1.73
CA ALA A 268 10.30 -15.86 0.87
C ALA A 268 9.77 -16.04 -0.56
N LYS A 269 8.45 -16.23 -0.72
CA LYS A 269 7.81 -16.35 -2.05
C LYS A 269 7.93 -15.06 -2.84
N VAL A 270 7.72 -13.91 -2.19
CA VAL A 270 7.87 -12.59 -2.82
C VAL A 270 9.33 -12.36 -3.23
N ARG A 271 10.31 -12.67 -2.38
CA ARG A 271 11.73 -12.62 -2.76
C ARG A 271 12.07 -13.54 -3.93
N GLY A 272 11.46 -14.72 -3.96
CA GLY A 272 11.60 -15.68 -5.05
C GLY A 272 11.24 -15.10 -6.42
N LEU A 273 10.30 -14.15 -6.49
CA LEU A 273 9.94 -13.47 -7.76
C LEU A 273 11.09 -12.66 -8.36
N PHE A 274 12.02 -12.16 -7.53
CA PHE A 274 13.17 -11.39 -7.97
C PHE A 274 14.41 -12.25 -8.25
N LEU A 275 14.53 -13.38 -7.54
CA LEU A 275 15.69 -14.28 -7.62
C LEU A 275 15.51 -15.45 -8.61
N SER A 276 14.30 -15.73 -9.10
CA SER A 276 13.98 -16.95 -9.86
C SER A 276 14.78 -17.12 -11.15
N ARG A 277 15.23 -16.03 -11.80
CA ARG A 277 16.08 -16.12 -13.00
C ARG A 277 17.42 -16.79 -12.75
N PHE A 278 17.95 -16.78 -11.52
CA PHE A 278 19.24 -17.40 -11.21
C PHE A 278 19.12 -18.91 -10.93
N ARG A 279 17.94 -19.42 -10.58
CA ARG A 279 17.79 -20.82 -10.13
C ARG A 279 17.43 -21.81 -11.25
N SER A 280 16.79 -21.34 -12.33
CA SER A 280 16.43 -22.21 -13.45
C SER A 280 17.60 -22.58 -14.37
N TYR A 281 18.76 -21.92 -14.25
CA TYR A 281 19.93 -22.21 -15.10
C TYR A 281 20.79 -23.38 -14.59
N SER A 282 20.72 -23.73 -13.30
CA SER A 282 21.53 -24.82 -12.72
C SER A 282 20.88 -26.21 -12.76
N ALA A 283 19.58 -26.32 -13.11
CA ALA A 283 18.88 -27.61 -13.13
C ALA A 283 18.95 -28.33 -14.49
N SER A 284 19.39 -27.68 -15.57
CA SER A 284 19.44 -28.29 -16.92
C SER A 284 20.81 -28.83 -17.34
N VAL A 285 21.85 -28.75 -16.49
CA VAL A 285 23.22 -29.17 -16.86
C VAL A 285 23.54 -30.64 -16.51
N ASN A 286 22.69 -31.34 -15.75
CA ASN A 286 23.00 -32.70 -15.28
C ASN A 286 22.19 -33.85 -15.92
N THR A 287 21.37 -33.58 -16.95
CA THR A 287 20.49 -34.62 -17.55
C THR A 287 21.00 -35.26 -18.84
N THR A 288 22.22 -34.95 -19.29
CA THR A 288 22.85 -35.59 -20.47
C THR A 288 23.75 -36.79 -20.17
N GLY A 289 23.79 -37.29 -18.93
CA GLY A 289 24.80 -38.28 -18.51
C GLY A 289 24.35 -39.70 -18.14
N SER A 290 23.06 -40.03 -18.00
CA SER A 290 22.65 -41.34 -17.44
C SER A 290 21.53 -42.08 -18.16
N ALA A 291 21.23 -41.73 -19.41
CA ALA A 291 20.41 -42.55 -20.30
C ALA A 291 21.22 -43.74 -20.87
N PHE A 292 21.87 -44.53 -20.01
CA PHE A 292 22.45 -45.83 -20.41
C PHE A 292 22.69 -46.74 -19.20
N ARG A 293 21.64 -47.17 -18.49
CA ARG A 293 21.71 -48.48 -17.80
C ARG A 293 20.34 -49.02 -17.39
N SER A 294 20.03 -50.17 -17.99
CA SER A 294 19.24 -51.29 -17.44
C SER A 294 17.74 -51.00 -17.24
N ASN A 295 16.83 -51.28 -18.19
CA ASN A 295 16.51 -52.58 -18.79
C ASN A 295 17.02 -53.82 -18.04
N ARG A 296 16.29 -54.24 -17.00
CA ARG A 296 16.11 -55.67 -16.67
C ARG A 296 15.08 -55.84 -15.55
N LYS A 297 14.06 -56.67 -15.85
CA LYS A 297 13.48 -57.71 -14.96
C LYS A 297 12.69 -57.19 -13.74
N ASP A 298 11.45 -57.60 -13.46
CA ASP A 298 10.77 -58.85 -13.72
C ASP A 298 9.25 -58.69 -13.75
N SER A 299 8.66 -59.29 -14.77
CA SER A 299 7.29 -59.77 -14.80
C SER A 299 7.20 -61.06 -13.98
N VAL A 300 6.59 -61.02 -12.80
CA VAL A 300 6.11 -62.23 -12.10
C VAL A 300 4.67 -62.00 -11.61
N SER A 301 3.76 -62.53 -12.45
CA SER A 301 2.48 -63.17 -12.12
C SER A 301 1.93 -63.03 -10.70
N ARG A 302 0.68 -62.55 -10.58
CA ARG A 302 -0.30 -63.18 -9.68
C ARG A 302 -1.69 -63.22 -10.33
N ILE A 303 -2.20 -64.45 -10.28
CA ILE A 303 -3.54 -64.96 -10.56
C ILE A 303 -4.54 -64.35 -9.57
#